data_AF-A0AAU8IHJ7-F1
#
_entry.id   AF-A0AAU8IHJ7-F1
#
_cell.length_a   1.000
_cell.length_b   1.000
_cell.length_c   1.000
_cell.angle_alpha   90.00
_cell.angle_beta   90.00
_cell.angle_gamma   90.00
#
_symmetry.space_group_name_H-M   'P 1'
#
loop_
_entity.id
_entity.type
_entity.pdbx_description
1 polymer ?
#
loop_
_entity_poly.entity_id
_entity_poly.type
_entity_poly.pdbx_seq_one_letter_code
_entity_poly.pdbx_strand_id
1 'polypeptide(L)'
;MKTISSIQELRDAEVDVDKFKDHYPNTYYRLLHLVNFTRQLQFKYEYLCGLIRGNDQYAEHFAPHFVQRSIIDLYKSEIEKIHKHPEGLAALEKVMDAHREIGYENFCLLVRGKTPEEIKGLYGIRRYV
;
A
#
# COMPACT_ATOMS: atom_id res chain seq x y z
N MET A 1 -5.72 -10.52 -8.43
CA MET A 1 -6.99 -11.21 -8.08
C MET A 1 -7.74 -10.27 -7.16
N LYS A 2 -8.96 -9.81 -7.50
CA LYS A 2 -9.74 -8.98 -6.55
C LYS A 2 -10.28 -9.90 -5.47
N THR A 3 -9.60 -9.97 -4.32
CA THR A 3 -10.11 -10.72 -3.17
C THR A 3 -11.33 -10.00 -2.60
N ILE A 4 -12.41 -10.74 -2.41
CA ILE A 4 -13.59 -10.24 -1.69
C ILE A 4 -13.28 -10.41 -0.20
N SER A 5 -12.55 -9.45 0.36
CA SER A 5 -12.24 -9.47 1.80
C SER A 5 -13.51 -9.29 2.62
N SER A 6 -13.59 -9.81 3.83
CA SER A 6 -14.70 -9.44 4.73
C SER A 6 -14.49 -8.03 5.29
N ILE A 7 -15.55 -7.40 5.81
CA ILE A 7 -15.39 -6.14 6.55
C ILE A 7 -14.57 -6.35 7.84
N GLN A 8 -14.66 -7.53 8.45
CA GLN A 8 -13.93 -7.86 9.67
C GLN A 8 -12.42 -7.93 9.38
N GLU A 9 -12.02 -8.60 8.30
CA GLU A 9 -10.61 -8.65 7.86
C GLU A 9 -10.05 -7.24 7.61
N LEU A 10 -10.84 -6.33 7.04
CA LEU A 10 -10.42 -4.94 6.83
C LEU A 10 -10.26 -4.17 8.15
N ARG A 11 -11.13 -4.40 9.13
CA ARG A 11 -11.04 -3.78 10.47
C ARG A 11 -9.83 -4.30 11.25
N ASP A 12 -9.58 -5.61 11.20
CA ASP A 12 -8.41 -6.20 11.85
C ASP A 12 -7.12 -5.66 11.23
N ALA A 13 -7.10 -5.50 9.90
CA ALA A 13 -5.99 -4.88 9.19
C ALA A 13 -5.82 -3.39 9.53
N GLU A 14 -6.90 -2.62 9.65
CA GLU A 14 -6.86 -1.21 10.05
C GLU A 14 -6.19 -1.05 11.42
N VAL A 15 -6.61 -1.86 12.40
CA VAL A 15 -6.05 -1.85 13.75
C VAL A 15 -4.54 -2.14 13.73
N ASP A 16 -4.08 -3.09 12.93
CA ASP A 16 -2.66 -3.41 12.85
C ASP A 16 -1.85 -2.37 12.06
N VAL A 17 -2.47 -1.71 11.07
CA VAL A 17 -1.87 -0.54 10.39
C VAL A 17 -1.70 0.62 11.37
N ASP A 18 -2.69 0.88 12.23
CA ASP A 18 -2.60 1.92 13.25
C ASP A 18 -1.54 1.61 14.30
N LYS A 19 -1.48 0.37 14.80
CA LYS A 19 -0.37 -0.07 15.67
C LYS A 19 0.98 0.10 14.97
N PHE A 20 1.09 -0.27 13.69
CA PHE A 20 2.33 -0.11 12.94
C PHE A 20 2.75 1.36 12.81
N LYS A 21 1.80 2.26 12.57
CA LYS A 21 2.03 3.70 12.57
C LYS A 21 2.58 4.21 13.90
N ASP A 22 2.03 3.75 15.02
CA ASP A 22 2.46 4.18 16.35
C ASP A 22 3.87 3.66 16.71
N HIS A 23 4.19 2.42 16.35
CA HIS A 23 5.47 1.80 16.67
C HIS A 23 6.59 2.17 15.68
N TYR A 24 6.26 2.40 14.41
CA TYR A 24 7.22 2.68 13.33
C TYR A 24 6.81 3.90 12.49
N PRO A 25 6.62 5.09 13.09
CA PRO A 25 6.05 6.26 12.41
C PRO A 25 6.87 6.70 11.20
N ASN A 26 8.20 6.66 11.27
CA ASN A 26 9.06 7.04 10.15
C ASN A 26 8.84 6.16 8.91
N THR A 27 8.69 4.85 9.11
CA THR A 27 8.43 3.91 8.01
C THR A 27 7.00 4.07 7.52
N TYR A 28 6.03 4.26 8.42
CA TYR A 28 4.64 4.52 8.04
C TYR A 28 4.50 5.78 7.17
N TYR A 29 5.07 6.92 7.58
CA TYR A 29 4.95 8.15 6.79
C TYR A 29 5.67 8.06 5.45
N ARG A 30 6.76 7.29 5.37
CA ARG A 30 7.40 6.97 4.09
C ARG A 30 6.53 6.08 3.21
N LEU A 31 5.91 5.05 3.78
CA LEU A 31 4.95 4.21 3.06
C LEU A 31 3.77 5.04 2.57
N LEU A 32 3.18 5.89 3.40
CA LEU A 32 2.10 6.81 3.04
C LEU A 32 2.51 7.73 1.87
N HIS A 33 3.73 8.26 1.89
CA HIS A 33 4.28 9.02 0.77
C HIS A 33 4.31 8.17 -0.50
N LEU A 34 4.89 6.96 -0.46
CA LEU A 34 4.99 6.06 -1.62
C LEU A 34 3.63 5.66 -2.17
N VAL A 35 2.67 5.35 -1.30
CA VAL A 35 1.29 5.03 -1.68
C VAL A 35 0.63 6.22 -2.39
N ASN A 36 0.80 7.44 -1.87
CA ASN A 36 0.28 8.65 -2.52
C ASN A 36 0.98 8.94 -3.86
N PHE A 37 2.29 8.71 -3.94
CA PHE A 37 3.07 8.91 -5.16
C PHE A 37 2.63 7.91 -6.25
N THR A 38 2.50 6.63 -5.89
CA THR A 38 1.97 5.55 -6.75
C THR A 38 0.61 5.92 -7.33
N ARG A 39 -0.30 6.45 -6.49
CA ARG A 39 -1.61 6.91 -6.93
C ARG A 39 -1.55 8.09 -7.89
N GLN A 40 -0.67 9.06 -7.65
CA GLN A 40 -0.51 10.23 -8.53
C GLN A 40 0.01 9.83 -9.92
N LEU A 41 0.91 8.84 -9.98
CA LEU A 41 1.41 8.27 -11.24
C LEU A 41 0.44 7.28 -11.88
N GLN A 42 -0.69 6.98 -11.24
CA GLN A 42 -1.67 5.97 -11.67
C GLN A 42 -1.05 4.57 -11.83
N PHE A 43 -0.02 4.26 -11.03
CA PHE A 43 0.58 2.92 -10.99
C PHE A 43 -0.27 1.99 -10.13
N LYS A 44 -0.12 0.68 -10.35
CA LYS A 44 -0.80 -0.34 -9.55
C LYS A 44 -0.10 -0.49 -8.20
N TYR A 45 -0.86 -0.70 -7.13
CA TYR A 45 -0.28 -0.94 -5.81
C TYR A 45 0.48 -2.26 -5.72
N GLU A 46 0.13 -3.25 -6.54
CA GLU A 46 0.92 -4.48 -6.69
C GLU A 46 2.35 -4.19 -7.16
N TYR A 47 2.54 -3.20 -8.04
CA TYR A 47 3.87 -2.78 -8.46
C TYR A 47 4.66 -2.18 -7.29
N LEU A 48 4.04 -1.28 -6.52
CA LEU A 48 4.63 -0.69 -5.31
C LEU A 48 5.04 -1.78 -4.31
N CYS A 49 4.09 -2.61 -3.90
CA CYS A 49 4.29 -3.60 -2.86
C CYS A 49 5.28 -4.69 -3.29
N GLY A 50 5.31 -5.06 -4.57
CA GLY A 50 6.32 -5.96 -5.12
C GLY A 50 7.73 -5.40 -4.96
N LEU A 51 7.94 -4.14 -5.34
CA LEU A 51 9.24 -3.47 -5.21
C LEU A 51 9.66 -3.25 -3.75
N ILE A 52 8.73 -2.87 -2.87
CA ILE A 52 9.03 -2.74 -1.42
C ILE A 52 9.55 -4.07 -0.86
N ARG A 53 8.96 -5.20 -1.27
CA ARG A 53 9.35 -6.53 -0.81
C ARG A 53 10.55 -7.15 -1.56
N GLY A 54 11.20 -6.39 -2.45
CA GLY A 54 12.31 -6.89 -3.26
C GLY A 54 11.93 -8.04 -4.21
N ASN A 55 10.64 -8.18 -4.55
CA ASN A 55 10.16 -9.19 -5.49
C ASN A 55 9.99 -8.56 -6.88
N ASP A 56 11.11 -8.31 -7.55
CA ASP A 56 11.15 -7.67 -8.86
C ASP A 56 10.35 -8.45 -9.91
N GLN A 57 10.44 -9.79 -9.91
CA GLN A 57 9.69 -10.64 -10.84
C GLN A 57 8.19 -10.45 -10.68
N TYR A 58 7.68 -10.44 -9.45
CA TYR A 58 6.27 -10.14 -9.18
C TYR A 58 5.91 -8.73 -9.64
N ALA A 59 6.75 -7.75 -9.30
CA ALA A 59 6.50 -6.35 -9.65
C ALA A 59 6.40 -6.13 -11.16
N GLU A 60 7.26 -6.78 -11.95
CA GLU A 60 7.27 -6.66 -13.41
C GLU A 60 5.93 -7.01 -14.06
N HIS A 61 5.16 -7.96 -13.51
CA HIS A 61 3.81 -8.27 -14.00
C HIS A 61 2.81 -7.11 -13.88
N PHE A 62 3.10 -6.15 -13.00
CA PHE A 62 2.26 -4.98 -12.72
C PHE A 62 2.93 -3.67 -13.12
N ALA A 63 4.11 -3.74 -13.75
CA ALA A 63 4.84 -2.57 -14.19
C ALA A 63 3.97 -1.70 -15.13
N PRO A 64 4.03 -0.37 -14.99
CA PRO A 64 3.26 0.52 -15.85
C PRO A 64 3.80 0.48 -17.28
N HIS A 65 2.89 0.45 -18.25
CA HIS A 65 3.23 0.47 -19.67
C HIS A 65 3.34 1.91 -20.18
N PHE A 66 4.21 2.14 -21.16
CA PHE A 66 4.35 3.43 -21.86
C PHE A 66 4.79 4.62 -20.98
N VAL A 67 5.42 4.34 -19.83
CA VAL A 67 6.02 5.37 -18.98
C VAL A 67 7.49 5.57 -19.34
N GLN A 68 7.94 6.83 -19.38
CA GLN A 68 9.35 7.14 -19.62
C GLN A 68 10.25 6.53 -18.55
N ARG A 69 11.40 5.96 -18.97
CA ARG A 69 12.37 5.33 -18.08
C ARG A 69 12.81 6.24 -16.92
N SER A 70 13.02 7.53 -17.18
CA SER A 70 13.38 8.52 -16.15
C SER A 70 12.37 8.60 -14.98
N ILE A 71 11.07 8.43 -15.27
CA ILE A 71 10.01 8.43 -14.25
C ILE A 71 10.04 7.12 -13.46
N ILE A 72 10.30 6.00 -14.12
CA ILE A 72 10.46 4.69 -13.45
C ILE A 72 11.69 4.70 -12.54
N ASP A 73 12.80 5.24 -13.00
CA ASP A 73 14.03 5.34 -12.23
C ASP A 73 13.84 6.24 -11.01
N LEU A 74 13.16 7.38 -11.18
CA LEU A 74 12.79 8.25 -10.06
C LEU A 74 11.89 7.51 -9.06
N TYR A 75 10.86 6.82 -9.54
CA TYR A 75 9.94 6.07 -8.69
C TYR A 75 10.66 4.98 -7.87
N LYS A 76 11.51 4.17 -8.51
CA LYS A 76 12.33 3.17 -7.82
C LYS A 76 13.27 3.82 -6.81
N SER A 77 13.90 4.94 -7.13
CA SER A 77 14.79 5.65 -6.20
C SER A 77 14.07 6.17 -4.95
N GLU A 78 12.79 6.54 -5.05
CA GLU A 78 11.98 6.89 -3.89
C GLU A 78 11.66 5.68 -3.02
N ILE A 79 11.38 4.52 -3.65
CA ILE A 79 11.12 3.26 -2.96
C ILE A 79 12.35 2.81 -2.17
N GLU A 80 13.54 2.86 -2.76
CA GLU A 80 14.82 2.50 -2.11
C GLU A 80 15.05 3.22 -0.77
N LYS A 81 14.42 4.38 -0.56
CA LYS A 81 14.53 5.09 0.72
C LYS A 81 13.86 4.35 1.89
N ILE A 82 12.88 3.46 1.63
CA ILE A 82 12.26 2.65 2.69
C ILE A 82 13.15 1.49 3.12
N HIS A 83 13.95 0.95 2.19
CA HIS A 83 14.93 -0.11 2.46
C HIS A 83 16.07 0.34 3.38
N LYS A 84 16.28 1.64 3.54
CA LYS A 84 17.23 2.22 4.49
C LYS A 84 16.77 2.12 5.97
N HIS A 85 15.58 1.59 6.23
CA HIS A 85 15.01 1.42 7.56
C HIS A 85 14.60 -0.04 7.81
N PRO A 86 15.57 -0.96 8.02
CA PRO A 86 15.33 -2.41 7.97
C PRO A 86 14.36 -2.91 9.05
N GLU A 87 14.39 -2.36 10.27
CA GLU A 87 13.48 -2.78 11.35
C GLU A 87 12.03 -2.47 11.01
N GLY A 88 11.75 -1.24 10.55
CA GLY A 88 10.41 -0.85 10.15
C GLY A 88 9.95 -1.54 8.86
N LEU A 89 10.88 -1.84 7.94
CA LEU A 89 10.57 -2.64 6.75
C LEU A 89 10.16 -4.07 7.14
N ALA A 90 10.91 -4.73 8.03
CA ALA A 90 10.56 -6.05 8.52
C ALA A 90 9.22 -6.06 9.27
N ALA A 91 8.93 -5.01 10.04
CA ALA A 91 7.62 -4.85 10.67
C ALA A 91 6.50 -4.65 9.65
N LEU A 92 6.73 -3.85 8.60
CA LEU A 92 5.78 -3.66 7.51
C LEU A 92 5.48 -4.97 6.78
N GLU A 93 6.51 -5.74 6.45
CA GLU A 93 6.35 -7.05 5.79
C GLU A 93 5.49 -8.01 6.62
N LYS A 94 5.68 -8.03 7.95
CA LYS A 94 4.83 -8.83 8.84
C LYS A 94 3.36 -8.43 8.79
N VAL A 95 3.07 -7.11 8.76
CA VAL A 95 1.68 -6.62 8.65
C VAL A 95 1.09 -7.01 7.28
N MET A 96 1.86 -6.87 6.20
CA MET A 96 1.42 -7.25 4.86
C MET A 96 1.15 -8.75 4.74
N ASP A 97 1.99 -9.60 5.35
CA ASP A 97 1.82 -11.05 5.33
C ASP A 97 0.64 -11.51 6.19
N ALA A 98 0.44 -10.90 7.36
CA ALA A 98 -0.70 -11.19 8.24
C ALA A 98 -2.05 -10.89 7.57
N HIS A 99 -2.08 -9.86 6.71
CA HIS A 99 -3.30 -9.39 6.05
C HIS A 99 -3.29 -9.62 4.53
N ARG A 100 -2.58 -10.64 4.03
CA ARG A 100 -2.47 -10.91 2.58
C ARG A 100 -3.83 -11.07 1.88
N GLU A 101 -4.83 -11.58 2.60
CA GLU A 101 -6.17 -11.87 2.08
C GLU A 101 -6.93 -10.58 1.70
N ILE A 102 -6.57 -9.43 2.30
CA ILE A 102 -7.19 -8.15 1.94
C ILE A 102 -6.67 -7.61 0.60
N GLY A 103 -5.50 -8.08 0.15
CA GLY A 103 -4.83 -7.62 -1.06
C GLY A 103 -4.20 -6.22 -0.91
N TYR A 104 -3.23 -5.94 -1.78
CA TYR A 104 -2.45 -4.70 -1.71
C TYR A 104 -3.28 -3.44 -1.95
N GLU A 105 -4.33 -3.51 -2.76
CA GLU A 105 -5.21 -2.36 -2.99
C GLU A 105 -5.89 -1.89 -1.70
N ASN A 106 -6.55 -2.80 -0.98
CA ASN A 106 -7.21 -2.46 0.28
C ASN A 106 -6.21 -2.05 1.35
N PHE A 107 -5.07 -2.74 1.46
CA PHE A 107 -3.99 -2.38 2.38
C PHE A 107 -3.51 -0.93 2.15
N CYS A 108 -3.22 -0.55 0.90
CA CYS A 108 -2.80 0.81 0.58
C CYS A 108 -3.90 1.85 0.82
N LEU A 109 -5.19 1.48 0.70
CA LEU A 109 -6.29 2.37 1.07
C LEU A 109 -6.36 2.60 2.59
N LEU A 110 -6.19 1.55 3.40
CA LEU A 110 -6.09 1.66 4.87
C LEU A 110 -4.92 2.56 5.28
N VAL A 111 -3.74 2.38 4.66
CA VAL A 111 -2.58 3.25 4.89
C VAL A 111 -2.90 4.73 4.59
N ARG A 112 -3.74 5.01 3.58
CA ARG A 112 -4.20 6.37 3.26
C ARG A 112 -5.28 6.90 4.20
N GLY A 113 -5.68 6.15 5.22
CA GLY A 113 -6.70 6.51 6.20
C GLY A 113 -8.13 6.30 5.72
N LYS A 114 -8.35 5.42 4.73
CA LYS A 114 -9.70 4.98 4.37
C LYS A 114 -10.20 3.98 5.38
N THR A 115 -11.43 4.14 5.85
CA THR A 115 -12.02 3.15 6.77
C THR A 115 -12.47 1.89 6.02
N PRO A 116 -12.56 0.73 6.69
CA PRO A 116 -13.13 -0.50 6.15
C PRO A 116 -14.49 -0.32 5.47
N GLU A 117 -15.35 0.52 6.03
CA GLU A 117 -16.68 0.83 5.50
C GLU A 117 -16.61 1.65 4.20
N GLU A 118 -15.68 2.61 4.10
CA GLU A 118 -15.44 3.35 2.86
C GLU A 118 -14.92 2.42 1.76
N ILE A 119 -13.99 1.51 2.09
CA ILE A 119 -13.42 0.52 1.17
C ILE A 119 -14.53 -0.42 0.66
N LYS A 120 -15.46 -0.83 1.53
CA LYS A 120 -16.61 -1.65 1.15
C LYS A 120 -17.75 -0.89 0.48
N GLY A 121 -17.66 0.43 0.38
CA GLY A 121 -18.72 1.25 -0.21
C GLY A 121 -20.01 1.22 0.62
N LEU A 122 -19.93 0.90 1.92
CA LEU A 122 -21.08 0.90 2.83
C LEU A 122 -21.55 2.32 3.16
N TYR A 123 -20.65 3.30 3.06
CA TYR A 123 -21.02 4.71 2.99
C TYR A 123 -21.24 5.12 1.52
N GLY A 124 -22.40 4.75 0.99
CA GLY A 124 -22.89 5.31 -0.26
C GLY A 124 -23.14 6.81 -0.10
N ILE A 125 -22.24 7.62 -0.67
CA ILE A 125 -22.50 8.94 -1.26
C ILE A 125 -23.57 9.77 -0.51
N ARG A 126 -23.16 10.59 0.47
CA ARG A 126 -23.88 11.86 0.70
C ARG A 126 -23.55 12.78 -0.50
N ARG A 127 -24.32 12.62 -1.57
CA ARG A 127 -24.47 13.64 -2.61
C ARG A 127 -25.16 14.81 -1.90
N TYR A 128 -24.39 15.84 -1.57
CA TYR A 128 -24.99 17.15 -1.32
C TYR A 128 -25.63 17.58 -2.65
N VAL A 129 -26.96 17.73 -2.60
CA VAL A 129 -27.81 18.33 -3.63
C VAL A 129 -27.40 19.79 -3.82
#